data_AF-A0A7J5C837-F1
#
_entry.id   AF-A0A7J5C837-F1
#
_cell.length_a   1.000
_cell.length_b   1.000
_cell.length_c   1.000
_cell.angle_alpha   90.00
_cell.angle_beta   90.00
_cell.angle_gamma   90.00
#
_symmetry.space_group_name_H-M   'P 1'
#
loop_
_entity.id
_entity.type
_entity.pdbx_description
1 polymer ?
#
loop_
_entity_poly.entity_id
_entity_poly.type
_entity_poly.pdbx_seq_one_letter_code
_entity_poly.pdbx_strand_id
1 'polypeptide(L)'
;MRIALSTPSPVNAAAAALIGVVGTAAVLGRGDEPAPQPTVLASAPLAAFGSTPKDASGSARVLGDHQLHVHVANLPSVPGYYEVWLIDPQTMRMFSLGTLSKASGDEVLPMPANVDLRTYSVVDVSAEQFDDKPAHSGDSLLRGTLTG
;
A
#
# COMPACT_ATOMS: atom_id res chain seq x y z
N MET A 1 25.42 -14.80 -48.95
CA MET A 1 24.66 -15.93 -48.39
C MET A 1 23.77 -15.39 -47.27
N ARG A 2 22.47 -15.71 -47.29
CA ARG A 2 21.41 -15.17 -46.43
C ARG A 2 21.30 -16.01 -45.12
N ILE A 3 20.93 -15.35 -44.00
CA ILE A 3 20.21 -15.87 -42.80
C ILE A 3 21.06 -16.85 -41.94
N ALA A 4 21.15 -16.79 -40.60
CA ALA A 4 20.16 -16.42 -39.57
C ALA A 4 20.81 -15.78 -38.32
N LEU A 5 20.08 -14.87 -37.68
CA LEU A 5 20.31 -14.45 -36.30
C LEU A 5 19.91 -15.57 -35.34
N SER A 6 20.69 -15.80 -34.28
CA SER A 6 20.27 -16.61 -33.14
C SER A 6 20.55 -15.85 -31.86
N THR A 7 19.49 -15.32 -31.25
CA THR A 7 19.49 -14.85 -29.86
C THR A 7 18.25 -15.40 -29.17
N PRO A 8 18.37 -16.38 -28.27
CA PRO A 8 17.32 -16.65 -27.30
C PRO A 8 17.44 -15.67 -26.12
N SER A 9 16.44 -14.81 -25.99
CA SER A 9 16.22 -13.92 -24.84
C SER A 9 16.02 -14.71 -23.53
N PRO A 10 16.28 -14.08 -22.36
CA PRO A 10 16.17 -14.74 -21.05
C PRO A 10 14.72 -15.12 -20.74
N VAL A 11 14.50 -16.37 -20.34
CA VAL A 11 13.23 -16.84 -19.81
C VAL A 11 13.06 -16.26 -18.41
N ASN A 12 12.30 -15.17 -18.28
CA ASN A 12 11.84 -14.68 -16.99
C ASN A 12 10.85 -15.70 -16.40
N ALA A 13 11.32 -16.53 -15.47
CA ALA A 13 10.46 -17.35 -14.64
C ALA A 13 9.73 -16.43 -13.62
N ALA A 14 8.52 -16.00 -13.97
CA ALA A 14 7.64 -15.34 -13.02
C ALA A 14 7.08 -16.38 -12.03
N ALA A 15 7.63 -16.42 -10.82
CA ALA A 15 7.05 -17.18 -9.72
C ALA A 15 5.86 -16.39 -9.15
N ALA A 16 4.65 -16.72 -9.58
CA ALA A 16 3.43 -16.24 -8.95
C ALA A 16 3.19 -16.99 -7.63
N ALA A 17 3.59 -16.38 -6.51
CA ALA A 17 3.22 -16.86 -5.18
C ALA A 17 1.81 -16.34 -4.85
N LEU A 18 0.78 -17.11 -5.22
CA LEU A 18 -0.58 -16.92 -4.72
C LEU A 18 -0.64 -17.44 -3.28
N ILE A 19 -0.47 -16.55 -2.30
CA ILE A 19 -0.82 -16.85 -0.91
C ILE A 19 -2.17 -16.18 -0.62
N GLY A 20 -3.24 -16.87 -0.99
CA GLY A 20 -4.56 -16.60 -0.45
C GLY A 20 -4.67 -17.30 0.90
N VAL A 21 -4.52 -16.57 2.01
CA VAL A 21 -4.86 -17.13 3.33
C VAL A 21 -6.37 -17.09 3.48
N VAL A 22 -7.00 -18.24 3.24
CA VAL A 22 -8.37 -18.51 3.68
C VAL A 22 -8.35 -18.57 5.21
N GLY A 23 -8.97 -17.58 5.86
CA GLY A 23 -9.09 -17.55 7.32
C GLY A 23 -10.13 -18.57 7.80
N THR A 24 -9.67 -19.70 8.33
CA THR A 24 -10.51 -20.59 9.14
C THR A 24 -9.87 -20.76 10.50
N ALA A 25 -10.43 -20.11 11.52
CA ALA A 25 -10.10 -20.38 12.91
C ALA A 25 -11.39 -20.50 13.72
N ALA A 26 -11.88 -21.73 13.86
CA ALA A 26 -12.87 -22.07 14.87
C ALA A 26 -12.15 -22.16 16.22
N VAL A 27 -12.40 -21.20 17.12
CA VAL A 27 -11.88 -21.22 18.49
C VAL A 27 -13.05 -21.42 19.44
N LEU A 28 -13.14 -22.61 20.02
CA LEU A 28 -13.99 -22.91 21.17
C LEU A 28 -13.27 -22.44 22.44
N GLY A 29 -13.66 -21.28 22.96
CA GLY A 29 -13.16 -20.74 24.23
C GLY A 29 -14.10 -19.67 24.77
N ARG A 30 -14.68 -19.92 25.95
CA ARG A 30 -15.64 -19.04 26.64
C ARG A 30 -14.88 -17.97 27.43
N GLY A 31 -15.04 -16.69 27.05
CA GLY A 31 -14.58 -15.51 27.78
C GLY A 31 -13.85 -14.53 26.87
N ASP A 32 -14.47 -13.39 26.57
CA ASP A 32 -14.20 -12.43 25.48
C ASP A 32 -14.52 -12.95 24.08
N GLU A 33 -15.76 -12.69 23.65
CA GLU A 33 -16.15 -12.79 22.26
C GLU A 33 -15.25 -11.83 21.45
N PRO A 34 -14.41 -12.31 20.51
CA PRO A 34 -13.58 -11.43 19.70
C PRO A 34 -14.49 -10.42 19.02
N ALA A 35 -14.24 -9.12 19.21
CA ALA A 35 -14.96 -8.10 18.46
C ALA A 35 -14.89 -8.48 16.96
N PRO A 36 -16.03 -8.41 16.22
CA PRO A 36 -16.04 -8.76 14.81
C PRO A 36 -14.92 -8.02 14.08
N GLN A 37 -13.97 -8.75 13.48
CA GLN A 37 -12.94 -8.10 12.70
C GLN A 37 -13.60 -7.44 11.48
N PRO A 38 -13.29 -6.16 11.18
CA PRO A 38 -13.82 -5.49 10.01
C PRO A 38 -13.53 -6.31 8.74
N THR A 39 -14.52 -6.46 7.87
CA THR A 39 -14.32 -7.10 6.57
C THR A 39 -13.28 -6.32 5.78
N VAL A 40 -12.29 -7.01 5.21
CA VAL A 40 -11.30 -6.39 4.31
C VAL A 40 -11.89 -6.37 2.90
N LEU A 41 -12.04 -5.17 2.34
CA LEU A 41 -12.60 -4.96 1.00
C LEU A 41 -11.52 -5.01 -0.09
N ALA A 42 -10.33 -4.51 0.21
CA ALA A 42 -9.17 -4.55 -0.69
C ALA A 42 -7.89 -4.48 0.13
N SER A 43 -6.78 -4.95 -0.44
CA SER A 43 -5.47 -4.88 0.20
C SER A 43 -4.32 -4.75 -0.79
N ALA A 44 -3.20 -4.23 -0.32
CA ALA A 44 -1.96 -4.11 -1.08
C ALA A 44 -0.74 -4.36 -0.18
N PRO A 45 0.25 -5.15 -0.61
CA PRO A 45 1.62 -4.98 -0.11
C PRO A 45 2.16 -3.64 -0.59
N LEU A 46 2.86 -2.90 0.28
CA LEU A 46 3.52 -1.65 -0.06
C LEU A 46 5.03 -1.89 -0.13
N ALA A 47 5.62 -1.70 -1.32
CA ALA A 47 7.03 -1.93 -1.56
C ALA A 47 7.81 -0.61 -1.60
N ALA A 48 9.08 -0.65 -1.20
CA ALA A 48 10.01 0.47 -1.35
C ALA A 48 10.02 1.02 -2.78
N PHE A 49 9.79 2.31 -2.91
CA PHE A 49 9.67 3.03 -4.18
C PHE A 49 10.86 3.98 -4.38
N GLY A 50 11.23 4.21 -5.64
CA GLY A 50 12.33 5.11 -6.00
C GLY A 50 13.66 4.72 -5.36
N SER A 51 14.29 5.68 -4.68
CA SER A 51 15.56 5.54 -3.95
C SER A 51 15.42 5.02 -2.52
N THR A 52 14.20 4.71 -2.06
CA THR A 52 13.96 4.21 -0.71
C THR A 52 14.71 2.89 -0.46
N PRO A 53 15.36 2.71 0.71
CA PRO A 53 16.01 1.46 1.09
C PRO A 53 15.08 0.25 0.94
N LYS A 54 15.62 -0.88 0.45
CA LYS A 54 14.82 -2.07 0.09
C LYS A 54 14.27 -2.85 1.27
N ASP A 55 14.76 -2.58 2.48
CA ASP A 55 14.24 -3.10 3.75
C ASP A 55 13.03 -2.29 4.27
N ALA A 56 12.70 -1.15 3.66
CA ALA A 56 11.45 -0.45 3.89
C ALA A 56 10.28 -1.21 3.24
N SER A 57 9.21 -1.41 3.99
CA SER A 57 8.05 -2.17 3.52
C SER A 57 6.78 -1.76 4.26
N GLY A 58 5.63 -2.22 3.76
CA GLY A 58 4.36 -2.01 4.43
C GLY A 58 3.23 -2.84 3.86
N SER A 59 2.03 -2.61 4.37
CA SER A 59 0.79 -3.14 3.83
C SER A 59 -0.35 -2.17 4.06
N ALA A 60 -1.34 -2.20 3.18
CA ALA A 60 -2.56 -1.41 3.27
C ALA A 60 -3.77 -2.33 3.18
N ARG A 61 -4.76 -2.10 4.03
CA ARG A 61 -6.04 -2.84 4.05
C ARG A 61 -7.19 -1.86 4.14
N VAL A 62 -8.06 -1.85 3.14
CA VAL A 62 -9.32 -1.10 3.17
C VAL A 62 -10.34 -1.94 3.92
N LEU A 63 -10.89 -1.36 4.99
CA LEU A 63 -11.85 -1.99 5.89
C LEU A 63 -13.28 -1.60 5.51
N GLY A 64 -14.25 -2.47 5.82
CA GLY A 64 -15.66 -2.32 5.49
C GLY A 64 -16.37 -1.12 6.15
N ASP A 65 -15.72 -0.47 7.10
CA ASP A 65 -16.19 0.71 7.82
C ASP A 65 -15.57 2.03 7.30
N HIS A 66 -15.05 2.03 6.07
CA HIS A 66 -14.41 3.18 5.40
C HIS A 66 -13.12 3.65 6.08
N GLN A 67 -12.33 2.70 6.56
CA GLN A 67 -11.00 2.96 7.12
C GLN A 67 -9.92 2.32 6.26
N LEU A 68 -8.75 2.94 6.24
CA LEU A 68 -7.53 2.34 5.74
C LEU A 68 -6.65 1.99 6.92
N HIS A 69 -6.41 0.70 7.14
CA HIS A 69 -5.37 0.25 8.04
C HIS A 69 -4.06 0.15 7.28
N VAL A 70 -3.05 0.93 7.70
CA VAL A 70 -1.71 0.95 7.11
C VAL A 70 -0.71 0.46 8.14
N HIS A 71 0.10 -0.52 7.72
CA HIS A 71 1.29 -0.94 8.45
C HIS A 71 2.52 -0.50 7.66
N VAL A 72 3.51 0.08 8.34
CA VAL A 72 4.82 0.41 7.75
C VAL A 72 5.95 -0.12 8.61
N ALA A 73 7.09 -0.38 7.98
CA ALA A 73 8.32 -0.79 8.63
C ALA A 73 9.53 -0.17 7.93
N ASN A 74 10.46 0.34 8.73
CA ASN A 74 11.77 0.83 8.31
C ASN A 74 11.71 1.98 7.28
N LEU A 75 10.73 2.88 7.41
CA LEU A 75 10.76 4.10 6.60
C LEU A 75 12.03 4.91 6.94
N PRO A 76 12.71 5.47 5.93
CA PRO A 76 13.85 6.35 6.17
C PRO A 76 13.38 7.62 6.89
N SER A 77 14.24 8.21 7.72
CA SER A 77 13.97 9.54 8.28
C SER A 77 13.87 10.57 7.16
N VAL A 78 12.87 11.44 7.24
CA VAL A 78 12.63 12.52 6.28
C VAL A 78 12.73 13.87 7.00
N PRO A 79 13.09 14.97 6.30
CA PRO A 79 13.13 16.31 6.90
C PRO A 79 11.75 16.89 7.23
N GLY A 80 10.67 16.31 6.69
CA GLY A 80 9.30 16.70 6.98
C GLY A 80 8.51 15.58 7.65
N TYR A 81 7.44 15.13 7.01
CA TYR A 81 6.51 14.14 7.58
C TYR A 81 6.09 13.10 6.56
N TYR A 82 5.51 11.99 7.04
CA TYR A 82 4.96 10.94 6.18
C TYR A 82 3.49 11.18 5.95
N GLU A 83 3.05 11.15 4.69
CA GLU A 83 1.65 11.26 4.32
C GLU A 83 1.21 10.08 3.47
N VAL A 84 -0.02 9.61 3.71
CA VAL A 84 -0.62 8.53 2.94
C VAL A 84 -1.60 9.10 1.94
N TRP A 85 -1.47 8.66 0.70
CA TRP A 85 -2.26 9.10 -0.43
C TRP A 85 -2.95 7.92 -1.12
N LEU A 86 -4.16 8.18 -1.63
CA LEU A 86 -4.87 7.28 -2.52
C LEU A 86 -4.94 7.89 -3.91
N ILE A 87 -4.38 7.19 -4.90
CA ILE A 87 -4.07 7.74 -6.22
C ILE A 87 -4.86 7.00 -7.31
N ASP A 88 -5.45 7.76 -8.23
CA ASP A 88 -5.84 7.28 -9.55
C ASP A 88 -4.59 7.26 -10.45
N PRO A 89 -4.04 6.09 -10.81
CA PRO A 89 -2.79 5.99 -11.56
C PRO A 89 -2.92 6.45 -13.02
N GLN A 90 -4.14 6.60 -13.55
CA GLN A 90 -4.36 7.05 -14.93
C GLN A 90 -4.31 8.59 -15.03
N THR A 91 -4.86 9.27 -14.03
CA THR A 91 -4.99 10.74 -14.04
C THR A 91 -4.05 11.44 -13.07
N MET A 92 -3.43 10.69 -12.16
CA MET A 92 -2.65 11.20 -11.02
C MET A 92 -3.45 12.11 -10.07
N ARG A 93 -4.79 12.08 -10.15
CA ARG A 93 -5.63 12.69 -9.12
C ARG A 93 -5.55 11.84 -7.86
N MET A 94 -5.61 12.49 -6.71
CA MET A 94 -5.30 11.85 -5.44
C MET A 94 -6.11 12.44 -4.29
N PHE A 95 -6.36 11.60 -3.29
CA PHE A 95 -6.86 11.97 -1.99
C PHE A 95 -5.73 11.87 -0.97
N SER A 96 -5.52 12.92 -0.18
CA SER A 96 -4.78 12.83 1.08
C SER A 96 -5.67 12.08 2.08
N LEU A 97 -5.11 11.03 2.70
CA LEU A 97 -5.82 10.23 3.71
C LEU A 97 -5.40 10.58 5.14
N GLY A 98 -4.19 11.13 5.30
CA GLY A 98 -3.64 11.53 6.59
C GLY A 98 -2.18 11.15 6.74
N THR A 99 -1.62 11.47 7.90
CA THR A 99 -0.19 11.35 8.19
C THR A 99 0.12 10.12 9.04
N LEU A 100 1.31 9.56 8.87
CA LEU A 100 1.83 8.54 9.79
C LEU A 100 2.66 9.19 10.90
N SER A 101 2.42 8.78 12.14
CA SER A 101 3.12 9.33 13.30
C SER A 101 4.54 8.75 13.50
N LYS A 102 4.84 7.61 12.85
CA LYS A 102 6.05 6.83 13.07
C LYS A 102 6.57 6.23 11.77
N ALA A 103 7.88 5.98 11.72
CA ALA A 103 8.54 5.28 10.62
C ALA A 103 8.28 3.75 10.58
N SER A 104 7.76 3.19 11.69
CA SER A 104 7.37 1.80 11.82
C SER A 104 6.15 1.68 12.74
N GLY A 105 5.19 0.83 12.37
CA GLY A 105 3.99 0.55 13.14
C GLY A 105 2.71 0.59 12.32
N ASP A 106 1.59 0.52 13.02
CA ASP A 106 0.25 0.53 12.47
C ASP A 106 -0.44 1.89 12.70
N GLU A 107 -1.19 2.35 11.70
CA GLU A 107 -2.00 3.58 11.75
C GLU A 107 -3.32 3.32 11.03
N VAL A 108 -4.40 3.90 11.52
CA VAL A 108 -5.74 3.80 10.92
C VAL A 108 -6.14 5.18 10.42
N LEU A 109 -6.42 5.27 9.12
CA LEU A 109 -6.72 6.52 8.44
C LEU A 109 -8.13 6.51 7.85
N PRO A 110 -8.82 7.66 7.77
CA PRO A 110 -10.12 7.74 7.12
C PRO A 110 -10.00 7.51 5.61
N MET A 111 -10.99 6.83 5.02
CA MET A 111 -11.16 6.75 3.57
C MET A 111 -12.31 7.67 3.11
N PRO A 112 -12.20 8.32 1.94
CA PRO A 112 -13.33 9.01 1.33
C PRO A 112 -14.50 8.04 1.14
N ALA A 113 -15.68 8.44 1.59
CA ALA A 113 -16.89 7.64 1.42
C ALA A 113 -17.15 7.39 -0.07
N ASN A 114 -17.54 6.16 -0.42
CA ASN A 114 -17.89 5.75 -1.79
C ASN A 114 -16.78 5.96 -2.85
N VAL A 115 -15.51 6.00 -2.46
CA VAL A 115 -14.42 6.03 -3.44
C VAL A 115 -14.43 4.76 -4.29
N ASP A 116 -14.33 4.91 -5.61
CA ASP A 116 -14.20 3.78 -6.51
C ASP A 116 -12.75 3.26 -6.49
N LEU A 117 -12.53 2.15 -5.79
CA LEU A 117 -11.22 1.50 -5.66
C LEU A 117 -10.70 0.90 -6.98
N ARG A 118 -11.53 0.81 -8.02
CA ARG A 118 -11.07 0.44 -9.37
C ARG A 118 -10.39 1.61 -10.07
N THR A 119 -10.81 2.84 -9.75
CA THR A 119 -10.21 4.08 -10.25
C THR A 119 -9.05 4.50 -9.35
N TYR A 120 -9.30 4.70 -8.06
CA TYR A 120 -8.32 5.08 -7.05
C TYR A 120 -7.73 3.83 -6.39
N SER A 121 -6.73 3.24 -7.05
CA SER A 121 -6.24 1.89 -6.73
C SER A 121 -4.83 1.87 -6.16
N VAL A 122 -4.09 2.98 -6.17
CA VAL A 122 -2.72 3.02 -5.66
C VAL A 122 -2.68 3.68 -4.29
N VAL A 123 -2.13 2.99 -3.30
CA VAL A 123 -1.77 3.56 -2.00
C VAL A 123 -0.30 3.95 -2.04
N ASP A 124 0.00 5.17 -1.63
CA ASP A 124 1.34 5.75 -1.60
C ASP A 124 1.63 6.30 -0.21
N VAL A 125 2.84 6.04 0.29
CA VAL A 125 3.39 6.73 1.47
C VAL A 125 4.49 7.66 0.96
N SER A 126 4.30 8.95 1.15
CA SER A 126 5.16 10.01 0.60
C SER A 126 5.89 10.76 1.70
N ALA A 127 7.09 11.26 1.37
CA ALA A 127 7.85 12.19 2.18
C ALA A 127 7.43 13.62 1.83
N GLU A 128 6.66 14.24 2.71
CA GLU A 128 6.16 15.61 2.54
C GLU A 128 7.04 16.61 3.28
N GLN A 129 6.89 17.90 2.95
CA GLN A 129 7.70 19.00 3.48
C GLN A 129 6.86 19.98 4.31
N PHE A 130 7.48 20.62 5.30
CA PHE A 130 6.86 21.74 6.03
C PHE A 130 7.06 23.06 5.26
N ASP A 131 6.49 23.16 4.07
CA ASP A 131 6.72 24.29 3.14
C ASP A 131 5.45 25.08 2.77
N ASP A 132 4.38 24.89 3.54
CA ASP A 132 3.03 25.46 3.32
C ASP A 132 2.41 25.09 1.95
N LYS A 133 2.88 24.01 1.30
CA LYS A 133 2.26 23.46 0.08
C LYS A 133 1.70 22.06 0.36
N PRO A 134 0.39 21.92 0.59
CA PRO A 134 -0.23 20.64 0.94
C PRO A 134 -0.42 19.70 -0.28
N ALA A 135 0.35 19.91 -1.36
CA ALA A 135 0.31 19.06 -2.53
C ALA A 135 1.36 17.96 -2.38
N HIS A 136 1.04 16.75 -2.87
CA HIS A 136 1.97 15.62 -2.91
C HIS A 136 3.35 16.03 -3.46
N SER A 137 4.40 15.78 -2.69
CA SER A 137 5.77 16.20 -3.00
C SER A 137 6.37 15.53 -4.23
N GLY A 138 5.84 14.37 -4.63
CA GLY A 138 6.41 13.45 -5.61
C GLY A 138 7.48 12.52 -5.05
N ASP A 139 7.87 12.66 -3.78
CA ASP A 139 8.90 11.86 -3.12
C ASP A 139 8.29 10.65 -2.40
N SER A 140 7.87 9.68 -3.20
CA SER A 140 7.21 8.47 -2.70
C SER A 140 8.19 7.47 -2.08
N LEU A 141 7.89 7.05 -0.86
CA LEU A 141 8.68 6.09 -0.08
C LEU A 141 8.22 4.65 -0.29
N LEU A 142 6.91 4.40 -0.12
CA LEU A 142 6.30 3.09 -0.34
C LEU A 142 5.11 3.20 -1.28
N ARG A 143 4.90 2.20 -2.13
CA ARG A 143 3.75 2.16 -3.04
C ARG A 143 3.22 0.75 -3.24
N GLY A 144 1.90 0.62 -3.37
CA GLY A 144 1.24 -0.63 -3.71
C GLY A 144 -0.10 -0.41 -4.39
N THR A 145 -0.56 -1.41 -5.14
CA THR A 145 -1.86 -1.40 -5.81
C THR A 145 -2.85 -2.29 -5.07
N LEU A 146 -3.99 -1.71 -4.70
CA LEU A 146 -5.09 -2.39 -4.03
C LEU A 146 -5.70 -3.46 -4.94
N THR A 147 -5.97 -4.62 -4.36
CA THR A 147 -6.64 -5.76 -4.98
C THR A 147 -7.68 -6.35 -4.02
N GLY A 148 -8.82 -6.79 -4.55
CA GLY A 148 -9.96 -7.31 -3.79
C GLY A 148 -11.12 -7.65 -4.71
#